data_AF-A0A535J899-F1
#
_entry.id   AF-A0A535J899-F1
#
_cell.length_a   1.000
_cell.length_b   1.000
_cell.length_c   1.000
_cell.angle_alpha   90.00
_cell.angle_beta   90.00
_cell.angle_gamma   90.00
#
_symmetry.space_group_name_H-M   'P 1'
#
loop_
_entity.id
_entity.type
_entity.pdbx_description
1 polymer ?
#
loop_
_entity_poly.entity_id
_entity_poly.type
_entity_poly.pdbx_seq_one_letter_code
_entity_poly.pdbx_strand_id
1 'polypeptide(L)'
;MKKQVGLIGKGRRDSNEKGQISESAIITRFLQHGYVVLMPYGGSQRYDLLIEDVDGQFWRIQCKSGWIENGAIYFDTANHNVTGTKRDWRHYRGQCEYFAVYCADLGRVYLVP
;
A
#
# COMPACT_ATOMS: atom_id res chain seq x y z
N MET A 1 -6.28 -25.26 32.59
CA MET A 1 -6.71 -25.32 31.17
C MET A 1 -5.63 -24.68 30.29
N LYS A 2 -4.85 -25.47 29.55
CA LYS A 2 -3.95 -24.95 28.52
C LYS A 2 -4.82 -24.52 27.34
N LYS A 3 -4.90 -23.22 27.03
CA LYS A 3 -5.47 -22.75 25.76
C LYS A 3 -4.63 -23.39 24.66
N GLN A 4 -5.26 -24.25 23.86
CA GLN A 4 -4.69 -24.77 22.63
C GLN A 4 -4.52 -23.56 21.72
N VAL A 5 -3.29 -23.08 21.63
CA VAL A 5 -2.95 -21.99 20.70
C VAL A 5 -3.13 -22.59 19.31
N GLY A 6 -4.00 -21.98 18.50
CA GLY A 6 -4.38 -22.49 17.18
C GLY A 6 -3.20 -22.55 16.19
N LEU A 7 -3.51 -22.81 14.92
CA LEU A 7 -2.51 -22.75 13.84
C LEU A 7 -1.85 -21.36 13.80
N ILE A 8 -0.56 -21.28 14.15
CA ILE A 8 0.26 -20.06 14.08
C ILE A 8 1.17 -20.16 12.85
N GLY A 9 1.09 -19.16 11.95
CA GLY A 9 2.00 -19.06 10.81
C GLY A 9 3.43 -18.75 11.24
N LYS A 10 4.42 -19.06 10.38
CA LYS A 10 5.85 -18.89 10.71
C LYS A 10 6.25 -17.47 11.09
N GLY A 11 5.50 -16.45 10.66
CA GLY A 11 5.75 -15.04 10.97
C GLY A 11 7.13 -14.61 10.51
N ARG A 12 7.27 -14.26 9.24
CA ARG A 12 8.48 -13.64 8.72
C ARG A 12 8.25 -12.12 8.68
N ARG A 13 9.35 -11.36 8.62
CA ARG A 13 9.34 -9.88 8.63
C ARG A 13 10.35 -9.39 7.62
N ASP A 14 10.09 -9.61 6.35
CA ASP A 14 10.82 -8.93 5.28
C ASP A 14 9.99 -7.79 4.68
N SER A 15 10.65 -6.95 3.87
CA SER A 15 10.02 -5.77 3.26
C SER A 15 8.85 -6.14 2.34
N ASN A 16 8.90 -7.32 1.72
CA ASN A 16 7.87 -7.78 0.79
C ASN A 16 6.60 -8.14 1.56
N GLU A 17 6.72 -8.87 2.67
CA GLU A 17 5.56 -9.17 3.53
C GLU A 17 4.96 -7.90 4.15
N LYS A 18 5.77 -6.92 4.57
CA LYS A 18 5.28 -5.62 5.03
C LYS A 18 4.43 -4.92 3.96
N GLY A 19 4.89 -4.97 2.71
CA GLY A 19 4.15 -4.46 1.55
C GLY A 19 2.82 -5.18 1.36
N GLN A 20 2.82 -6.51 1.32
CA GLN A 20 1.62 -7.33 1.15
C GLN A 20 0.58 -7.10 2.25
N ILE A 21 1.01 -6.99 3.51
CA ILE A 21 0.12 -6.66 4.63
C ILE A 21 -0.50 -5.28 4.43
N SER A 22 0.30 -4.30 4.02
CA SER A 22 -0.16 -2.93 3.80
C SER A 22 -1.18 -2.86 2.67
N GLU A 23 -0.87 -3.48 1.53
CA GLU A 23 -1.78 -3.57 0.37
C GLU A 23 -3.10 -4.24 0.77
N SER A 24 -3.05 -5.36 1.48
CA SER A 24 -4.26 -6.06 1.96
C SER A 24 -5.11 -5.21 2.91
N ALA A 25 -4.48 -4.47 3.82
CA ALA A 25 -5.16 -3.55 4.73
C ALA A 25 -5.82 -2.39 3.98
N ILE A 26 -5.14 -1.86 2.95
CA ILE A 26 -5.64 -0.80 2.07
C ILE A 26 -6.85 -1.27 1.28
N ILE A 27 -6.76 -2.44 0.62
CA ILE A 27 -7.88 -3.05 -0.11
C ILE A 27 -9.08 -3.22 0.82
N THR A 28 -8.86 -3.80 2.01
CA THR A 28 -9.92 -3.98 3.01
C THR A 28 -10.58 -2.65 3.36
N ARG A 29 -9.80 -1.58 3.52
CA ARG A 29 -10.34 -0.27 3.87
C ARG A 29 -11.13 0.36 2.74
N PHE A 30 -10.67 0.24 1.49
CA PHE A 30 -11.44 0.68 0.32
C PHE A 30 -12.78 -0.04 0.22
N LEU A 31 -12.80 -1.37 0.39
CA LEU A 31 -14.03 -2.16 0.37
C LEU A 31 -15.01 -1.74 1.49
N GLN A 32 -14.50 -1.47 2.70
CA GLN A 32 -15.32 -0.97 3.81
C GLN A 32 -15.96 0.39 3.53
N HIS A 33 -15.34 1.19 2.64
CA HIS A 33 -15.87 2.48 2.20
C HIS A 33 -16.70 2.41 0.91
N GLY A 34 -16.91 1.21 0.35
CA GLY A 34 -17.78 1.00 -0.80
C GLY A 34 -17.12 1.21 -2.17
N TYR A 35 -15.80 1.34 -2.23
CA TYR A 35 -15.08 1.40 -3.50
C TYR A 35 -15.01 0.02 -4.18
N VAL A 36 -15.13 -0.01 -5.50
CA VAL A 36 -14.70 -1.16 -6.30
C VAL A 36 -13.18 -1.10 -6.44
N VAL A 37 -12.49 -2.22 -6.21
CA VAL A 37 -11.03 -2.32 -6.31
C VAL A 37 -10.65 -3.21 -7.47
N LEU A 38 -9.80 -2.71 -8.36
CA LEU A 38 -9.26 -3.44 -9.51
C LEU A 38 -7.75 -3.59 -9.37
N MET A 39 -7.22 -4.75 -9.77
CA MET A 39 -5.79 -5.05 -9.72
C MET A 39 -5.20 -5.15 -11.14
N PRO A 40 -4.12 -4.41 -11.44
CA PRO A 40 -3.44 -4.53 -12.72
C PRO A 40 -2.71 -5.87 -12.83
N TYR A 41 -2.71 -6.45 -14.02
CA TYR A 41 -1.94 -7.65 -14.31
C TYR A 41 -0.45 -7.34 -14.46
N GLY A 42 0.41 -8.16 -13.86
CA GLY A 42 1.86 -8.19 -14.13
C GLY A 42 2.78 -7.39 -13.20
N GLY A 43 2.27 -6.71 -12.17
CA GLY A 43 3.07 -6.17 -11.04
C GLY A 43 4.16 -5.13 -11.38
N SER A 44 4.31 -4.74 -12.64
CA SER A 44 5.32 -3.80 -13.13
C SER A 44 4.80 -2.37 -13.25
N GLN A 45 3.53 -2.16 -12.88
CA GLN A 45 2.89 -0.86 -12.97
C GLN A 45 3.36 0.07 -11.85
N ARG A 46 3.17 1.37 -12.08
CA ARG A 46 3.56 2.43 -11.13
C ARG A 46 2.48 2.71 -10.07
N TYR A 47 1.45 1.90 -10.06
CA TYR A 47 0.33 1.88 -9.12
C TYR A 47 0.01 0.41 -8.85
N ASP A 48 -0.52 0.12 -7.66
CA ASP A 48 -0.85 -1.24 -7.25
C ASP A 48 -2.33 -1.54 -7.49
N LEU A 49 -3.19 -0.53 -7.43
CA LEU A 49 -4.64 -0.68 -7.54
C LEU A 49 -5.25 0.42 -8.43
N LEU A 50 -6.42 0.14 -8.98
CA LEU A 50 -7.40 1.15 -9.38
C LEU A 50 -8.58 1.08 -8.42
N ILE A 51 -9.17 2.23 -8.09
CA ILE A 51 -10.48 2.28 -7.43
C ILE A 51 -11.48 3.00 -8.33
N GLU A 52 -12.72 2.55 -8.31
CA GLU A 52 -13.87 3.23 -8.96
C GLU A 52 -14.65 4.00 -7.89
N ASP A 53 -14.87 5.29 -8.11
CA ASP A 53 -15.71 6.11 -7.24
C ASP A 53 -17.21 6.01 -7.57
N VAL A 54 -18.02 6.78 -6.85
CA VAL A 54 -19.49 6.75 -6.98
C VAL A 54 -19.99 7.25 -8.34
N ASP A 55 -19.17 8.03 -9.05
CA ASP A 55 -19.48 8.60 -10.36
C ASP A 55 -18.94 7.72 -11.50
N GLY A 56 -18.35 6.57 -11.18
CA GLY A 56 -17.76 5.65 -12.14
C GLY A 56 -16.37 6.09 -12.64
N GLN A 57 -15.71 7.02 -11.95
CA GLN A 57 -14.35 7.44 -12.31
C GLN A 57 -13.31 6.53 -11.68
N PHE A 58 -12.23 6.27 -12.44
CA PHE A 58 -11.14 5.41 -12.01
C PHE A 58 -9.93 6.22 -11.53
N TRP A 59 -9.38 5.81 -10.40
CA TRP A 59 -8.23 6.45 -9.75
C TRP A 59 -7.12 5.44 -9.54
N ARG A 60 -5.90 5.74 -10.02
CA ARG A 60 -4.72 4.89 -9.82
C ARG A 60 -4.12 5.15 -8.45
N ILE A 61 -3.98 4.08 -7.68
CA ILE A 61 -3.54 4.13 -6.28
C ILE A 61 -2.23 3.37 -6.13
N GLN A 62 -1.23 4.04 -5.56
CA GLN A 62 0.00 3.38 -5.08
C GLN A 62 -0.13 3.10 -3.58
N CYS A 63 0.00 1.84 -3.18
CA CYS A 63 0.01 1.41 -1.78
C CYS A 63 1.37 1.65 -1.15
N LYS A 64 1.37 2.11 0.10
CA LYS A 64 2.57 2.40 0.89
C LYS A 64 2.39 1.98 2.34
N SER A 65 3.50 1.54 2.94
CA SER A 65 3.58 1.38 4.38
C SER A 65 4.08 2.69 4.99
N GLY A 66 3.35 3.23 5.95
CA GLY A 66 3.76 4.39 6.74
C GLY A 66 4.33 4.00 8.11
N TRP A 67 5.10 4.90 8.70
CA TRP A 67 5.59 4.81 10.09
C TRP A 67 5.38 6.14 10.81
N ILE A 68 5.32 6.10 12.14
CA ILE A 68 5.25 7.32 12.95
C ILE A 68 6.65 7.77 13.29
N GLU A 69 6.91 9.06 13.07
CA GLU A 69 8.14 9.73 13.51
C GLU A 69 7.79 11.17 13.86
N ASN A 70 8.33 11.71 14.95
CA ASN A 70 8.09 13.11 15.39
C ASN A 70 6.62 13.57 15.39
N GLY A 71 5.67 12.69 15.73
CA GLY A 71 4.24 13.00 15.79
C GLY A 71 3.53 13.07 14.43
N ALA A 72 4.19 12.70 13.34
CA ALA A 72 3.60 12.64 12.00
C ALA A 72 3.79 11.25 11.37
N ILE A 73 3.00 10.98 10.32
CA ILE A 73 3.12 9.75 9.52
C ILE A 73 4.04 10.04 8.34
N TYR A 74 5.10 9.25 8.22
CA TYR A 74 6.06 9.30 7.12
C TYR A 74 5.88 8.07 6.22
N PHE A 75 6.17 8.25 4.93
CA PHE A 75 6.18 7.17 3.93
C PHE A 75 7.06 7.55 2.73
N ASP A 76 7.59 6.55 2.04
CA ASP A 76 8.47 6.77 0.89
C ASP A 76 7.69 7.02 -0.40
N THR A 77 7.89 8.20 -1.00
CA THR A 77 7.30 8.63 -2.27
C THR A 77 8.16 8.31 -3.49
N ALA A 78 9.20 7.50 -3.32
CA ALA A 78 10.04 6.99 -4.41
C ALA A 78 10.38 5.53 -4.14
N ASN A 79 10.27 4.67 -5.14
CA ASN A 79 10.81 3.32 -5.05
C ASN A 79 12.20 3.30 -5.68
N HIS A 80 13.19 2.74 -4.97
CA HIS A 80 14.52 2.50 -5.52
C HIS A 80 14.47 1.23 -6.39
N ASN A 81 14.06 1.35 -7.65
CA ASN A 81 14.39 0.30 -8.62
C ASN A 81 15.89 0.40 -8.93
N VAL A 82 16.69 -0.38 -8.20
CA VAL A 82 18.10 -0.59 -8.56
C VAL A 82 18.13 -1.67 -9.64
N THR A 83 17.92 -1.25 -10.89
CA THR A 83 18.31 -2.04 -12.06
C THR A 83 19.52 -1.34 -12.71
N GLY A 84 20.72 -1.74 -12.31
CA GLY A 84 22.00 -1.22 -12.82
C GLY A 84 22.69 -0.15 -11.94
N THR A 85 23.63 0.59 -12.54
CA THR A 85 24.51 1.59 -11.87
C THR A 85 23.93 3.00 -11.80
N LYS A 86 22.68 3.23 -12.23
CA LYS A 86 22.06 4.56 -12.22
C LYS A 86 20.87 4.63 -11.28
N ARG A 87 20.95 5.56 -10.32
CA ARG A 87 19.84 6.00 -9.49
C ARG A 87 18.98 6.98 -10.28
N ASP A 88 18.06 6.48 -11.08
CA ASP A 88 17.07 7.34 -11.74
C ASP A 88 15.91 7.64 -10.78
N TRP A 89 15.94 8.83 -10.18
CA TRP A 89 14.79 9.37 -9.46
C TRP A 89 13.67 9.67 -10.45
N ARG A 90 12.62 8.83 -10.49
CA ARG A 90 11.44 9.07 -11.32
C ARG A 90 10.26 9.42 -10.43
N HIS A 91 9.91 10.71 -10.40
CA HIS A 91 8.71 11.21 -9.73
C HIS A 91 7.44 10.50 -10.23
N TYR A 92 6.44 10.41 -9.35
CA TYR A 92 5.14 9.80 -9.63
C TYR A 92 4.14 10.73 -10.35
N ARG A 93 4.52 11.97 -10.70
CA ARG A 93 3.62 12.91 -11.39
C ARG A 93 3.04 12.26 -12.66
N GLY A 94 1.70 12.14 -12.70
CA GLY A 94 0.95 11.50 -13.79
C GLY A 94 0.98 9.97 -13.81
N GLN A 95 1.58 9.31 -12.81
CA GLN A 95 1.74 7.85 -12.75
C GLN A 95 0.79 7.18 -11.75
N CYS A 96 0.36 7.92 -10.72
CA CYS A 96 -0.75 7.59 -9.84
C CYS A 96 -1.44 8.90 -9.41
N GLU A 97 -2.73 8.83 -9.07
CA GLU A 97 -3.50 9.98 -8.55
C GLU A 97 -3.39 10.09 -7.04
N TYR A 98 -3.24 8.96 -6.32
CA TYR A 98 -3.12 8.96 -4.87
C TYR A 98 -2.12 7.93 -4.36
N PHE A 99 -1.53 8.23 -3.20
CA PHE A 99 -0.91 7.26 -2.32
C PHE A 99 -1.91 6.83 -1.25
N ALA A 100 -2.14 5.52 -1.12
CA ALA A 100 -2.81 4.95 0.04
C ALA A 100 -1.75 4.46 1.03
N VAL A 101 -1.70 5.09 2.20
CA VAL A 101 -0.66 4.84 3.21
C VAL A 101 -1.25 4.11 4.40
N TYR A 102 -0.85 2.86 4.61
CA TYR A 102 -1.21 2.10 5.80
C TYR A 102 -0.22 2.34 6.94
N CYS A 103 -0.68 2.88 8.06
CA CYS A 103 0.09 3.02 9.29
C CYS A 103 -0.31 1.91 10.28
N ALA A 104 0.56 0.90 10.43
CA ALA A 104 0.29 -0.27 11.26
C ALA A 104 0.12 0.08 12.74
N ASP A 105 0.90 1.04 13.25
CA ASP A 105 0.83 1.49 14.66
C ASP A 105 -0.55 2.08 15.01
N LEU A 106 -1.22 2.70 14.03
CA LEU A 106 -2.55 3.30 14.20
C LEU A 106 -3.69 2.40 13.70
N GLY A 107 -3.38 1.34 12.94
CA GLY A 107 -4.36 0.52 12.24
C GLY A 107 -5.22 1.32 11.26
N ARG A 108 -4.64 2.33 10.59
CA ARG A 108 -5.37 3.29 9.73
C ARG A 108 -4.74 3.40 8.34
N VAL A 109 -5.59 3.75 7.37
CA VAL A 109 -5.21 4.07 6.00
C VAL A 109 -5.50 5.55 5.74
N TYR A 110 -4.56 6.23 5.08
CA TYR A 110 -4.64 7.63 4.70
C TYR A 110 -4.50 7.74 3.18
N LEU A 111 -5.39 8.49 2.53
CA LEU A 111 -5.34 8.75 1.10
C LEU A 111 -4.71 10.13 0.88
N VAL A 112 -3.59 10.18 0.18
CA VAL A 112 -2.78 11.40 -0.03
C VAL A 112 -2.68 11.68 -1.54
N PRO A 113 -3.08 12.87 -2.03
CA PRO A 113 -2.97 13.24 -3.44
C PRO A 113 -1.53 13.57 -3.88
#